data_AF-A0A928SBC3-F1
#
_entry.id   AF-A0A928SBC3-F1
#
_cell.length_a   1.000
_cell.length_b   1.000
_cell.length_c   1.000
_cell.angle_alpha   90.00
_cell.angle_beta   90.00
_cell.angle_gamma   90.00
#
_symmetry.space_group_name_H-M   'P 1'
#
loop_
_entity.id
_entity.type
_entity.pdbx_description
1 polymer ?
#
loop_
_entity_poly.entity_id
_entity_poly.type
_entity_poly.pdbx_seq_one_letter_code
_entity_poly.pdbx_strand_id
1 'polypeptide(L)'
;MDLLEKFNTLLNAAVNAKLPQRERRSALEQLEQEQLAAIRRALAEVELRERNLAERLKTEQSAAQAAAQSGDTLNQRAHEKRAAELEYYVRNESLQAIDLEEKLAALEEKLALAKEAVEKEARKARSRDEEASKVLGMPPASASQTAAATPATPVIKPQFAGDDPEMAARKSRLSD
;
A
#
# COMPACT_ATOMS: atom_id res chain seq x y z
N MET A 1 15.73 49.34 -9.19
CA MET A 1 15.88 47.92 -8.82
C MET A 1 16.87 47.86 -7.67
N ASP A 2 16.35 48.00 -6.46
CA ASP A 2 17.14 48.29 -5.27
C ASP A 2 17.90 47.05 -4.78
N LEU A 3 19.18 47.23 -4.44
CA LEU A 3 20.05 46.20 -3.88
C LEU A 3 19.46 45.57 -2.60
N LEU A 4 18.68 46.35 -1.85
CA LEU A 4 17.98 45.90 -0.64
C LEU A 4 16.85 44.91 -0.96
N GLU A 5 16.12 45.09 -2.07
CA GLU A 5 15.09 44.15 -2.51
C GLU A 5 15.72 42.83 -2.96
N LYS A 6 16.89 42.87 -3.61
CA LYS A 6 17.66 41.68 -4.00
C LYS A 6 18.18 40.89 -2.79
N PHE A 7 18.62 41.58 -1.74
CA PHE A 7 19.04 40.92 -0.51
C PHE A 7 17.88 40.25 0.22
N ASN A 8 16.73 40.93 0.31
CA ASN A 8 15.53 40.37 0.95
C ASN A 8 14.98 39.17 0.16
N THR A 9 15.03 39.21 -1.16
CA THR A 9 14.62 38.07 -2.01
C THR A 9 15.59 36.89 -1.89
N LEU A 10 16.90 37.12 -1.81
CA LEU A 10 17.89 36.07 -1.58
C LEU A 10 17.79 35.46 -0.17
N LEU A 11 17.52 36.28 0.85
CA LEU A 11 17.30 35.81 2.22
C LEU A 11 16.01 34.98 2.31
N ASN A 12 14.91 35.45 1.71
CA ASN A 12 13.67 34.68 1.66
C ASN A 12 13.83 33.38 0.84
N ALA A 13 14.61 33.39 -0.24
CA ALA A 13 14.92 32.20 -1.01
C ALA A 13 15.81 31.22 -0.24
N ALA A 14 16.82 31.69 0.50
CA ALA A 14 17.68 30.84 1.32
C ALA A 14 16.95 30.24 2.53
N VAL A 15 16.01 30.97 3.13
CA VAL A 15 15.14 30.48 4.21
C VAL A 15 14.15 29.44 3.68
N ASN A 16 13.55 29.67 2.50
CA ASN A 16 12.65 28.71 1.86
C ASN A 16 13.38 27.48 1.28
N ALA A 17 14.65 27.61 0.87
CA ALA A 17 15.46 26.49 0.39
C ALA A 17 15.94 25.57 1.51
N LYS A 18 16.04 26.07 2.75
CA LYS A 18 16.40 25.30 3.95
C LYS A 18 15.22 24.64 4.66
N LEU A 19 14.00 24.97 4.28
CA LEU A 19 12.83 24.22 4.73
C LEU A 19 12.77 22.94 3.90
N PRO A 20 12.89 21.75 4.51
CA PRO A 20 12.62 20.54 3.77
C PRO A 20 11.20 20.66 3.23
N GLN A 21 11.04 20.58 1.91
CA GLN A 21 9.75 20.26 1.29
C GLN A 21 9.37 18.87 1.76
N ARG A 22 8.93 18.82 3.01
CA ARG A 22 8.73 17.63 3.82
C ARG A 22 7.60 16.87 3.17
N GLU A 23 7.91 15.74 2.54
CA GLU A 23 7.29 14.40 2.51
C GLU A 23 5.85 14.18 3.03
N ARG A 24 5.06 15.21 3.32
CA ARG A 24 3.67 15.11 3.80
C ARG A 24 2.77 14.45 2.76
N ARG A 25 3.12 14.54 1.47
CA ARG A 25 2.47 13.78 0.39
C ARG A 25 2.76 12.28 0.51
N SER A 26 3.99 11.86 0.85
CA SER A 26 4.33 10.43 0.92
C SER A 26 3.67 9.71 2.09
N ALA A 27 3.53 10.36 3.25
CA ALA A 27 2.84 9.75 4.40
C ALA A 27 1.33 9.55 4.15
N LEU A 28 0.68 10.49 3.45
CA LEU A 28 -0.72 10.36 3.06
C LEU A 28 -0.90 9.29 1.97
N GLU A 29 -0.03 9.28 0.96
CA GLU A 29 -0.04 8.23 -0.09
C GLU A 29 0.20 6.83 0.48
N GLN A 30 1.09 6.70 1.49
CA GLN A 30 1.32 5.43 2.18
C GLN A 30 0.07 4.96 2.91
N LEU A 31 -0.61 5.83 3.66
CA LEU A 31 -1.86 5.50 4.35
C LEU A 31 -2.97 5.10 3.38
N GLU A 32 -3.09 5.80 2.24
CA GLU A 32 -4.08 5.46 1.21
C GLU A 32 -3.78 4.11 0.53
N GLN A 33 -2.51 3.81 0.29
CA GLN A 33 -2.07 2.50 -0.21
C GLN A 33 -2.33 1.38 0.80
N GLU A 34 -2.08 1.63 2.08
CA GLU A 34 -2.39 0.68 3.16
C GLU A 34 -3.89 0.41 3.25
N GLN A 35 -4.73 1.45 3.13
CA GLN A 35 -6.18 1.31 3.10
C GLN A 35 -6.67 0.51 1.89
N LEU A 36 -6.12 0.76 0.69
CA LEU A 36 -6.42 -0.05 -0.49
C LEU A 36 -6.01 -1.51 -0.30
N ALA A 37 -4.82 -1.75 0.24
CA ALA A 37 -4.36 -3.12 0.53
C ALA A 37 -5.27 -3.81 1.55
N ALA A 38 -5.74 -3.09 2.57
CA ALA A 38 -6.67 -3.60 3.57
C ALA A 38 -8.04 -3.95 2.95
N ILE A 39 -8.59 -3.08 2.10
CA ILE A 39 -9.88 -3.34 1.43
C ILE A 39 -9.77 -4.53 0.48
N ARG A 40 -8.67 -4.64 -0.29
CA ARG A 40 -8.45 -5.81 -1.17
C ARG A 40 -8.34 -7.11 -0.38
N ARG A 41 -7.71 -7.10 0.79
CA ARG A 41 -7.68 -8.27 1.68
C ARG A 41 -9.07 -8.59 2.21
N ALA A 42 -9.82 -7.59 2.66
CA ALA A 42 -11.19 -7.77 3.13
C ALA A 42 -12.10 -8.36 2.04
N LEU A 43 -11.98 -7.90 0.79
CA LEU A 43 -12.70 -8.48 -0.35
C LEU A 43 -12.34 -9.95 -0.56
N ALA A 44 -11.05 -10.29 -0.57
CA ALA A 44 -10.61 -11.68 -0.70
C ALA A 44 -11.13 -12.57 0.44
N GLU A 45 -11.24 -12.04 1.66
CA GLU A 45 -11.84 -12.75 2.79
C GLU A 45 -13.34 -12.96 2.61
N VAL A 46 -14.08 -11.96 2.13
CA VAL A 46 -15.51 -12.07 1.85
C VAL A 46 -15.76 -13.10 0.73
N GLU A 47 -15.01 -13.04 -0.37
CA GLU A 47 -15.09 -14.05 -1.45
C GLU A 47 -14.84 -15.47 -0.93
N LEU A 48 -13.85 -15.64 -0.03
CA LEU A 48 -13.58 -16.95 0.57
C LEU A 48 -14.76 -17.41 1.43
N ARG A 49 -15.37 -16.52 2.20
CA ARG A 49 -16.57 -16.83 3.00
C ARG A 49 -17.76 -17.20 2.12
N GLU A 50 -17.99 -16.45 1.03
CA GLU A 50 -19.05 -16.75 0.07
C GLU A 50 -18.89 -18.14 -0.55
N ARG A 51 -17.66 -18.51 -0.97
CA ARG A 51 -17.38 -19.85 -1.50
C ARG A 51 -17.68 -20.93 -0.46
N ASN A 52 -17.22 -20.74 0.77
CA ASN A 52 -17.48 -21.69 1.86
C ASN A 52 -18.98 -21.81 2.17
N LEU A 53 -19.73 -20.71 2.16
CA LEU A 53 -21.17 -20.71 2.36
C LEU A 53 -21.90 -21.39 1.20
N ALA A 54 -21.48 -21.14 -0.04
CA ALA A 54 -22.04 -21.79 -1.23
C ALA A 54 -21.81 -23.30 -1.22
N GLU A 55 -20.62 -23.76 -0.80
CA GLU A 55 -20.35 -25.18 -0.62
C GLU A 55 -21.26 -25.80 0.44
N ARG A 56 -21.41 -25.16 1.59
CA ARG A 56 -22.32 -25.62 2.65
C ARG A 56 -23.77 -25.66 2.19
N LEU A 57 -24.22 -24.64 1.47
CA LEU A 57 -25.56 -24.57 0.90
C LEU A 57 -25.80 -25.74 -0.06
N LYS A 58 -24.83 -26.05 -0.92
CA LYS A 58 -24.90 -27.21 -1.81
C LYS A 58 -25.01 -28.53 -1.04
N THR A 59 -24.30 -28.67 0.07
CA THR A 59 -24.40 -29.87 0.94
C THR A 59 -25.74 -29.98 1.65
N GLU A 60 -26.30 -28.88 2.14
CA GLU A 60 -27.63 -28.89 2.78
C GLU A 60 -28.73 -29.18 1.75
N GLN A 61 -28.62 -28.64 0.53
CA GLN A 61 -29.56 -28.94 -0.56
C GLN A 61 -29.51 -30.41 -0.98
N SER A 62 -28.32 -31.01 -1.09
CA SER A 62 -28.20 -32.44 -1.41
C SER A 62 -28.72 -33.32 -0.27
N ALA A 63 -28.52 -32.93 0.98
CA ALA A 63 -29.08 -33.63 2.14
C ALA A 63 -30.61 -33.52 2.20
N ALA A 64 -31.18 -32.36 1.88
CA ALA A 64 -32.63 -32.19 1.75
C ALA A 64 -33.21 -33.09 0.65
N GLN A 65 -32.54 -33.19 -0.51
CA GLN A 65 -32.95 -34.08 -1.60
C GLN A 65 -32.87 -35.55 -1.20
N ALA A 66 -31.80 -35.97 -0.50
CA ALA A 66 -31.66 -37.34 -0.01
C ALA A 66 -32.75 -37.69 1.00
N ALA A 67 -33.08 -36.77 1.92
CA ALA A 67 -34.17 -36.95 2.88
C ALA A 67 -35.54 -37.00 2.19
N ALA A 68 -35.76 -36.21 1.14
CA ALA A 68 -36.98 -36.27 0.34
C ALA A 68 -37.12 -37.63 -0.38
N GLN A 69 -36.02 -38.17 -0.92
CA GLN A 69 -36.00 -39.48 -1.58
C GLN A 69 -36.24 -40.64 -0.61
N SER A 70 -35.80 -40.53 0.65
CA SER A 70 -36.06 -41.53 1.69
C SER A 70 -37.43 -41.39 2.37
N GLY A 71 -38.20 -40.33 2.05
CA GLY A 71 -39.49 -40.05 2.67
C GLY A 71 -39.40 -39.43 4.07
N ASP A 72 -38.20 -39.01 4.50
CA ASP A 72 -37.98 -38.38 5.80
C ASP A 72 -38.30 -36.88 5.75
N THR A 73 -39.59 -36.58 5.83
CA THR A 73 -40.11 -35.20 5.73
C THR A 73 -39.66 -34.27 6.85
N LEU A 74 -39.31 -34.80 8.03
CA LEU A 74 -38.82 -33.98 9.14
C LEU A 74 -37.40 -33.49 8.86
N ASN A 75 -36.52 -34.39 8.44
CA ASN A 75 -35.15 -34.02 8.09
C ASN A 75 -35.09 -33.17 6.83
N GLN A 76 -35.93 -33.46 5.83
CA GLN A 76 -36.05 -32.60 4.64
C GLN A 76 -36.33 -31.15 5.04
N ARG A 77 -37.36 -30.90 5.86
CA ARG A 77 -37.72 -29.55 6.32
C ARG A 77 -36.61 -28.90 7.16
N ALA A 78 -35.89 -29.68 7.95
CA ALA A 78 -34.77 -29.17 8.74
C ALA A 78 -33.61 -28.69 7.84
N HIS A 79 -33.24 -29.48 6.82
CA HIS A 79 -32.23 -29.11 5.83
C HIS A 79 -32.65 -27.92 4.96
N GLU A 80 -33.93 -27.85 4.55
CA GLU A 80 -34.48 -26.71 3.81
C GLU A 80 -34.40 -25.40 4.61
N LYS A 81 -34.71 -25.44 5.93
CA LYS A 81 -34.56 -24.27 6.80
C LYS A 81 -33.12 -23.81 6.91
N ARG A 82 -32.18 -24.73 7.12
CA ARG A 82 -30.74 -24.42 7.15
C ARG A 82 -30.25 -23.86 5.82
N ALA A 83 -30.70 -24.41 4.70
CA ALA A 83 -30.37 -23.88 3.38
C ALA A 83 -30.88 -22.44 3.18
N ALA A 84 -32.12 -22.15 3.61
CA ALA A 84 -32.67 -20.80 3.55
C ALA A 84 -31.91 -19.79 4.44
N GLU A 85 -31.46 -20.21 5.63
CA GLU A 85 -30.60 -19.40 6.49
C GLU A 85 -29.23 -19.13 5.82
N LEU A 86 -28.63 -20.15 5.21
CA LEU A 86 -27.37 -19.99 4.46
C LEU A 86 -27.54 -19.05 3.25
N GLU A 87 -28.65 -19.13 2.52
CA GLU A 87 -28.97 -18.21 1.43
C GLU A 87 -29.06 -16.76 1.92
N TYR A 88 -29.66 -16.54 3.09
CA TYR A 88 -29.71 -15.22 3.71
C TYR A 88 -28.30 -14.69 4.02
N TYR A 89 -27.43 -15.52 4.60
CA TYR A 89 -26.04 -15.12 4.87
C TYR A 89 -25.27 -14.82 3.59
N VAL A 90 -25.39 -15.64 2.54
CA VAL A 90 -24.75 -15.40 1.24
C VAL A 90 -25.17 -14.05 0.66
N ARG A 91 -26.47 -13.72 0.73
CA ARG A 91 -26.96 -12.42 0.26
C ARG A 91 -26.32 -11.27 1.05
N ASN A 92 -26.20 -11.39 2.36
CA ASN A 92 -25.59 -10.35 3.18
C ASN A 92 -24.10 -10.17 2.90
N GLU A 93 -23.34 -11.26 2.75
CA GLU A 93 -21.93 -11.19 2.37
C GLU A 93 -21.77 -10.56 0.97
N SER A 94 -22.67 -10.85 0.02
CA SER A 94 -22.64 -10.23 -1.31
C SER A 94 -22.90 -8.72 -1.27
N LEU A 95 -23.78 -8.26 -0.38
CA LEU A 95 -23.99 -6.82 -0.17
C LEU A 95 -22.74 -6.17 0.43
N GLN A 96 -22.10 -6.86 1.37
CA GLN A 96 -20.84 -6.38 1.94
C GLN A 96 -19.71 -6.34 0.90
N ALA A 97 -19.65 -7.31 -0.01
CA ALA A 97 -18.70 -7.31 -1.13
C ALA A 97 -18.91 -6.08 -2.02
N ILE A 98 -20.15 -5.81 -2.41
CA ILE A 98 -20.51 -4.63 -3.23
C ILE A 98 -20.09 -3.34 -2.52
N ASP A 99 -20.41 -3.18 -1.23
CA ASP A 99 -20.03 -2.00 -0.45
C ASP A 99 -18.50 -1.80 -0.38
N LEU A 100 -17.73 -2.88 -0.33
CA LEU A 100 -16.27 -2.84 -0.32
C LEU A 100 -15.69 -2.55 -1.72
N GLU A 101 -16.30 -3.07 -2.77
CA GLU A 101 -15.94 -2.78 -4.17
C GLU A 101 -16.18 -1.30 -4.50
N GLU A 102 -17.32 -0.73 -4.08
CA GLU A 102 -17.62 0.68 -4.27
C GLU A 102 -16.60 1.57 -3.54
N LYS A 103 -16.23 1.22 -2.30
CA LYS A 103 -15.19 1.93 -1.54
C LYS A 103 -13.83 1.83 -2.22
N LEU A 104 -13.49 0.65 -2.76
CA LEU A 104 -12.25 0.43 -3.50
C LEU A 104 -12.22 1.32 -4.75
N ALA A 105 -13.27 1.31 -5.56
CA ALA A 105 -13.37 2.13 -6.77
C ALA A 105 -13.24 3.62 -6.45
N ALA A 106 -13.91 4.10 -5.40
CA ALA A 106 -13.85 5.49 -4.98
C ALA A 106 -12.44 5.91 -4.51
N LEU A 107 -11.69 5.02 -3.85
CA LEU A 107 -10.31 5.29 -3.44
C LEU A 107 -9.34 5.24 -4.62
N GLU A 108 -9.54 4.31 -5.56
CA GLU A 108 -8.72 4.22 -6.78
C GLU A 108 -8.90 5.44 -7.67
N GLU A 109 -10.13 5.96 -7.81
CA GLU A 109 -10.41 7.20 -8.55
C GLU A 109 -9.73 8.41 -7.89
N LYS A 110 -9.81 8.53 -6.56
CA LYS A 110 -9.11 9.61 -5.83
C LYS A 110 -7.60 9.56 -6.04
N LEU A 111 -7.00 8.37 -5.99
CA LEU A 111 -5.58 8.21 -6.26
C LEU A 111 -5.21 8.52 -7.71
N ALA A 112 -6.06 8.16 -8.68
CA ALA A 112 -5.83 8.50 -10.07
C ALA A 112 -5.84 10.02 -10.28
N LEU A 113 -6.82 10.73 -9.71
CA LEU A 113 -6.90 12.19 -9.76
C LEU A 113 -5.72 12.87 -9.06
N ALA A 114 -5.29 12.34 -7.90
CA ALA A 114 -4.13 12.85 -7.18
C ALA A 114 -2.84 12.71 -8.00
N LYS A 115 -2.63 11.55 -8.63
CA LYS A 115 -1.49 11.31 -9.53
C LYS A 115 -1.49 12.26 -10.73
N GLU A 116 -2.64 12.46 -11.36
CA GLU A 116 -2.75 13.37 -12.51
C GLU A 116 -2.46 14.83 -12.10
N ALA A 117 -2.89 15.25 -10.91
CA ALA A 117 -2.58 16.57 -10.37
C ALA A 117 -1.06 16.74 -10.11
N VAL A 118 -0.41 15.74 -9.52
CA VAL A 118 1.04 15.73 -9.29
C VAL A 118 1.81 15.75 -10.61
N GLU A 119 1.39 14.99 -11.62
CA GLU A 119 2.01 15.02 -12.95
C GLU A 119 1.87 16.38 -13.63
N LYS A 120 0.68 17.00 -13.54
CA LYS A 120 0.47 18.36 -14.09
C LYS A 120 1.36 19.38 -13.40
N GLU A 121 1.53 19.30 -12.08
CA GLU A 121 2.46 20.15 -11.33
C GLU A 121 3.92 19.89 -11.72
N ALA A 122 4.32 18.62 -11.85
CA ALA A 122 5.67 18.25 -12.25
C ALA A 122 6.00 18.73 -13.69
N ARG A 123 5.04 18.64 -14.62
CA ARG A 123 5.20 19.19 -15.98
C ARG A 123 5.34 20.70 -15.97
N LYS A 124 4.54 21.41 -15.16
CA LYS A 124 4.64 22.87 -14.99
C LYS A 124 5.95 23.30 -14.32
N ALA A 125 6.47 22.51 -13.38
CA ALA A 125 7.77 22.77 -12.78
C ALA A 125 8.90 22.59 -13.80
N ARG A 126 8.89 21.49 -14.57
CA ARG A 126 9.86 21.25 -15.65
C ARG A 126 9.82 22.34 -16.72
N SER A 127 8.62 22.78 -17.14
CA SER A 127 8.52 23.85 -18.14
C SER A 127 9.06 25.19 -17.62
N ARG A 128 8.85 25.50 -16.32
CA ARG A 128 9.43 26.68 -15.69
C ARG A 128 10.96 26.60 -15.57
N ASP A 129 11.49 25.42 -15.25
CA ASP A 129 12.95 25.20 -15.19
C ASP A 129 13.59 25.29 -16.59
N GLU A 130 12.92 24.77 -17.63
CA GLU A 130 13.35 24.92 -19.02
C GLU A 130 13.31 26.38 -19.49
N GLU A 131 12.24 27.12 -19.16
CA GLU A 131 12.12 28.56 -19.46
C GLU A 131 13.18 29.38 -18.71
N ALA A 132 13.40 29.11 -17.41
CA ALA A 132 14.44 29.76 -16.62
C ALA A 132 15.84 29.50 -17.18
N SER A 133 16.12 28.26 -17.59
CA SER A 133 17.39 27.89 -18.24
C SER A 133 17.60 28.63 -19.56
N LYS A 134 16.52 28.84 -20.34
CA LYS A 134 16.55 29.57 -21.62
C LYS A 134 16.75 31.08 -21.44
N VAL A 135 16.19 31.67 -20.40
CA VAL A 135 16.33 33.10 -20.07
C VAL A 135 17.71 33.44 -19.50
N LEU A 136 18.32 32.52 -18.74
CA LEU A 136 19.65 32.73 -18.14
C LEU A 136 20.82 32.36 -19.06
N GLY A 137 20.57 31.81 -20.25
CA GLY A 137 21.63 31.42 -21.20
C GLY A 137 22.63 30.39 -20.66
N MET A 138 22.31 29.74 -19.54
CA MET A 138 23.12 28.66 -18.98
C MET A 138 22.67 27.34 -19.63
N PRO A 139 23.59 26.51 -20.13
CA PRO A 139 23.22 25.19 -20.61
C PRO A 139 22.56 24.40 -19.47
N PRO A 140 21.65 23.45 -19.76
CA PRO A 140 21.10 22.59 -18.73
C PRO A 140 22.26 22.02 -17.93
N ALA A 141 22.18 22.06 -16.60
CA ALA A 141 23.14 21.40 -15.75
C ALA A 141 23.09 19.91 -16.04
N SER A 142 23.84 19.49 -17.06
CA SER A 142 24.13 18.11 -17.39
C SER A 142 24.59 17.50 -16.10
N ALA A 143 23.88 16.45 -15.66
CA ALA A 143 24.31 15.57 -14.60
C ALA A 143 25.83 15.36 -14.74
N SER A 144 26.59 15.96 -13.82
CA SER A 144 28.02 15.73 -13.75
C SER A 144 28.17 14.27 -13.36
N GLN A 145 28.44 13.44 -14.36
CA GLN A 145 28.97 12.11 -14.16
C GLN A 145 30.29 12.26 -13.40
N THR A 146 30.26 12.10 -12.09
CA THR A 146 31.47 11.86 -11.31
C THR A 146 31.84 10.39 -11.50
N ALA A 147 32.49 10.10 -12.63
CA ALA A 147 33.23 8.86 -12.80
C ALA A 147 34.54 8.95 -12.00
N ALA A 148 34.70 7.98 -11.10
CA ALA A 148 35.94 7.36 -10.62
C ALA A 148 37.14 8.24 -10.23
N ALA A 149 37.40 8.30 -8.91
CA ALA A 149 38.74 8.42 -8.36
C ALA A 149 38.85 7.65 -7.03
N THR A 150 39.25 6.37 -7.09
CA THR A 150 40.11 5.75 -6.06
C THR A 150 41.56 6.05 -6.50
N PRO A 151 42.56 6.22 -5.60
CA PRO A 151 42.72 5.49 -4.33
C PRO A 151 43.28 6.28 -3.13
N ALA A 152 42.98 5.84 -1.90
CA ALA A 152 43.90 5.91 -0.76
C ALA A 152 43.33 5.10 0.42
N THR A 153 43.89 3.91 0.65
CA THR A 153 43.72 3.14 1.88
C THR A 153 44.53 3.76 3.02
N PRO A 154 43.95 3.91 4.22
CA PRO A 154 44.70 3.76 5.44
C PRO A 154 44.45 2.38 6.05
N VAL A 155 45.56 1.70 6.30
CA VAL A 155 45.71 0.40 6.96
C VAL A 155 45.13 0.45 8.37
N ILE A 156 44.05 -0.31 8.63
CA ILE A 156 43.63 -0.66 9.98
C ILE A 156 44.03 -2.12 10.20
N LYS A 157 44.95 -2.35 11.14
CA LYS A 157 45.44 -3.67 11.55
C LYS A 157 44.26 -4.57 11.99
N PRO A 158 44.23 -5.86 11.62
CA PRO A 158 43.35 -6.82 12.26
C PRO A 158 44.01 -7.28 13.58
N GLN A 159 43.38 -6.99 14.72
CA GLN A 159 43.63 -7.73 15.96
C GLN A 159 42.60 -8.84 16.04
N PHE A 160 43.01 -10.04 15.66
CA PHE A 160 42.38 -11.30 16.06
C PHE A 160 43.14 -11.83 17.28
N ALA A 161 42.45 -12.06 18.40
CA ALA A 161 42.64 -13.17 19.33
C ALA A 161 41.84 -12.91 20.62
N GLY A 162 40.89 -13.78 20.93
CA GLY A 162 40.19 -13.78 22.21
C GLY A 162 38.80 -14.41 22.18
N ASP A 163 38.77 -15.70 21.90
CA ASP A 163 37.80 -16.72 22.35
C ASP A 163 36.49 -16.30 23.03
N ASP A 164 35.38 -16.70 22.39
CA ASP A 164 34.05 -16.99 22.95
C ASP A 164 34.16 -17.90 24.20
N PRO A 165 33.24 -17.84 25.21
CA PRO A 165 32.06 -18.70 25.13
C PRO A 165 30.88 -18.31 26.07
N GLU A 166 30.01 -17.37 25.74
CA GLU A 166 28.77 -17.16 26.56
C GLU A 166 27.46 -16.95 25.79
N MET A 167 27.50 -16.87 24.46
CA MET A 167 26.27 -16.61 23.67
C MET A 167 25.59 -17.88 23.12
N ALA A 168 26.14 -19.07 23.36
CA ALA A 168 25.53 -20.34 22.93
C ALA A 168 24.52 -20.92 23.95
N ALA A 169 24.49 -20.46 25.21
CA ALA A 169 23.64 -21.03 26.26
C ALA A 169 22.23 -20.41 26.35
N ARG A 170 21.91 -19.37 25.58
CA ARG A 170 20.58 -18.71 25.62
C ARG A 170 19.57 -19.22 24.59
N LYS A 171 19.89 -20.31 23.87
CA LYS A 171 18.99 -20.92 22.89
C LYS A 171 18.37 -22.27 23.30
N SER A 172 18.61 -22.79 24.50
CA SER A 172 18.07 -24.10 24.93
C SER A 172 17.08 -24.07 26.10
N ARG A 173 16.41 -22.94 26.38
CA ARG A 173 15.49 -22.85 27.53
C ARG A 173 14.14 -22.19 27.27
N LEU A 174 13.72 -22.12 25.99
CA LEU A 174 12.39 -21.62 25.60
C LEU A 174 11.70 -22.54 24.58
N SER A 175 12.00 -23.84 24.67
CA SER A 175 11.33 -24.92 23.94
C SER A 175 11.29 -26.14 24.84
N ASP A 176 10.36 -26.12 25.80
CA ASP A 176 9.54 -27.25 26.27
C ASP A 176 8.56 -26.72 27.34
#